data_AF-A0A952QA31-F1
#
_entry.id   AF-A0A952QA31-F1
#
_cell.length_a   1.000
_cell.length_b   1.000
_cell.length_c   1.000
_cell.angle_alpha   90.00
_cell.angle_beta   90.00
_cell.angle_gamma   90.00
#
_symmetry.space_group_name_H-M   'P 1'
#
loop_
_entity.id
_entity.type
_entity.pdbx_description
1 polymer ?
#
loop_
_entity_poly.entity_id
_entity_poly.type
_entity_poly.pdbx_seq_one_letter_code
_entity_poly.pdbx_strand_id
1 'polypeptide(L)'
;MDERSISSFVAPKPAARKAARKNPASVLLTMAAVGGMVASVALPAYAVNPVEVVNNAPLASSIGAQSVQVSADALPAAAVRDTFTATTPEELAATKAAAALAASYVYRDPGPTQAGDDYPWRGMEGLSPLRYYYGECVDFVAWRLNRDAGYTGPFKWDWGNLTPGGGSASSWTSAWYAHGWPVSSTPVAGAVAVTGYNHVAYVKQVLGDGSVLLEEYNYGNYHSYGQRVISAGSATYLYPPG
;
A
#
# COMPACT_ATOMS: atom_id res chain seq x y z
N MET A 1 -79.05 3.86 0.76
CA MET A 1 -78.34 2.57 0.58
C MET A 1 -77.07 2.90 -0.18
N ASP A 2 -75.85 2.83 0.35
CA ASP A 2 -75.35 2.05 1.47
C ASP A 2 -74.13 2.72 2.11
N GLU A 3 -74.08 2.63 3.43
CA GLU A 3 -72.91 2.89 4.27
C GLU A 3 -71.85 1.81 4.03
N ARG A 4 -70.58 2.19 3.83
CA ARG A 4 -69.44 1.27 3.99
C ARG A 4 -68.29 1.92 4.75
N SER A 5 -68.41 1.77 6.07
CA SER A 5 -67.40 1.19 6.97
C SER A 5 -65.95 1.67 6.83
N ILE A 6 -65.57 2.53 7.76
CA ILE A 6 -64.20 2.90 8.10
C ILE A 6 -63.58 1.72 8.86
N SER A 7 -62.59 1.05 8.29
CA SER A 7 -61.84 -0.02 8.96
C SER A 7 -60.48 0.51 9.42
N SER A 8 -60.34 0.67 10.73
CA SER A 8 -59.13 1.08 11.43
C SER A 8 -58.06 -0.01 11.36
N PHE A 9 -56.90 0.29 10.76
CA PHE A 9 -55.73 -0.59 10.86
C PHE A 9 -54.88 -0.23 12.07
N VAL A 10 -54.84 -1.18 13.00
CA VAL A 10 -54.11 -1.20 14.26
C VAL A 10 -52.60 -1.27 14.02
N ALA A 11 -51.83 -0.42 14.72
CA ALA A 11 -50.37 -0.44 14.72
C ALA A 11 -49.80 -1.71 15.38
N PRO A 12 -48.70 -2.29 14.89
CA PRO A 12 -48.12 -3.49 15.49
C PRO A 12 -47.44 -3.19 16.83
N LYS A 13 -47.75 -4.03 17.82
CA LYS A 13 -47.22 -4.05 19.19
C LYS A 13 -45.70 -4.35 19.20
N PRO A 14 -44.86 -3.63 19.97
CA PRO A 14 -43.44 -3.93 20.06
C PRO A 14 -43.20 -5.25 20.80
N ALA A 15 -42.42 -6.15 20.20
CA ALA A 15 -42.03 -7.41 20.81
C ALA A 15 -40.98 -7.17 21.92
N ALA A 16 -41.26 -7.71 23.11
CA ALA A 16 -40.34 -7.69 24.25
C ALA A 16 -39.14 -8.63 24.04
N ARG A 17 -37.96 -8.15 24.43
CA ARG A 17 -36.64 -8.81 24.32
C ARG A 17 -36.58 -10.14 25.09
N LYS A 18 -35.96 -11.17 24.50
CA LYS A 18 -35.43 -12.33 25.24
C LYS A 18 -33.93 -12.13 25.47
N ALA A 19 -33.51 -12.12 26.73
CA ALA A 19 -32.11 -12.05 27.14
C ALA A 19 -31.38 -13.35 26.76
N ALA A 20 -30.23 -13.21 26.09
CA ALA A 20 -29.36 -14.33 25.77
C ALA A 20 -28.71 -14.88 27.06
N ARG A 21 -29.02 -16.13 27.42
CA ARG A 21 -28.32 -16.86 28.49
C ARG A 21 -26.90 -17.15 28.03
N LYS A 22 -25.91 -16.71 28.80
CA LYS A 22 -24.48 -17.02 28.59
C LYS A 22 -24.19 -18.41 29.20
N ASN A 23 -23.61 -19.31 28.41
CA ASN A 23 -23.23 -20.65 28.84
C ASN A 23 -21.90 -20.62 29.64
N PRO A 24 -21.81 -21.28 30.80
CA PRO A 24 -20.64 -21.23 31.70
C PRO A 24 -19.45 -22.08 31.25
N ALA A 25 -19.57 -22.82 30.13
CA ALA A 25 -18.50 -23.66 29.59
C ALA A 25 -17.32 -22.87 28.97
N SER A 26 -17.45 -21.54 28.80
CA SER A 26 -16.40 -20.69 28.23
C SER A 26 -15.32 -20.23 29.22
N VAL A 27 -15.50 -20.47 30.53
CA VAL A 27 -14.55 -20.03 31.58
C VAL A 27 -13.52 -21.11 31.93
N LEU A 28 -13.83 -22.39 31.67
CA LEU A 28 -12.95 -23.52 32.00
C LEU A 28 -11.86 -23.79 30.94
N LEU A 29 -12.00 -23.25 29.73
CA LEU A 29 -11.02 -23.43 28.65
C LEU A 29 -9.78 -22.53 28.81
N THR A 30 -9.89 -21.43 29.56
CA THR A 30 -8.80 -20.43 29.73
C THR A 30 -7.81 -20.74 30.86
N MET A 31 -8.07 -21.73 31.72
CA MET A 31 -7.15 -22.10 32.83
C MET A 31 -6.28 -23.34 32.55
N ALA A 32 -6.38 -23.97 31.36
CA ALA A 32 -5.56 -25.14 31.01
C ALA A 32 -4.26 -24.80 30.24
N ALA A 33 -4.08 -23.55 29.79
CA ALA A 33 -2.91 -23.16 28.99
C ALA A 33 -1.70 -22.68 29.81
N VAL A 34 -1.85 -22.44 31.12
CA VAL A 34 -0.76 -21.90 31.98
C VAL A 34 -0.03 -23.01 32.78
N GLY A 35 -0.50 -24.26 32.72
CA GLY A 35 0.08 -25.40 33.48
C GLY A 35 1.05 -26.31 32.70
N GLY A 36 1.42 -25.98 31.46
CA GLY A 36 2.18 -26.87 30.56
C GLY A 36 3.67 -26.57 30.41
N MET A 37 4.31 -25.87 31.35
CA MET A 37 5.68 -25.38 31.20
C MET A 37 6.72 -25.98 32.16
N VAL A 38 6.61 -27.25 32.57
CA VAL A 38 7.75 -27.99 33.16
C VAL A 38 7.56 -29.51 32.99
N ALA A 39 8.17 -30.14 31.97
CA ALA A 39 8.49 -31.58 32.00
C ALA A 39 9.46 -32.00 30.87
N SER A 40 10.69 -32.36 31.28
CA SER A 40 11.58 -33.39 30.70
C SER A 40 12.04 -33.28 29.23
N VAL A 41 13.21 -32.67 29.02
CA VAL A 41 14.11 -32.99 27.91
C VAL A 41 14.84 -34.30 28.24
N ALA A 42 14.48 -35.39 27.58
CA ALA A 42 15.28 -36.62 27.56
C ALA A 42 16.28 -36.51 26.40
N LEU A 43 17.58 -36.51 26.72
CA LEU A 43 18.64 -36.59 25.71
C LEU A 43 18.85 -38.07 25.30
N PRO A 44 19.09 -38.37 24.01
CA PRO A 44 19.50 -39.70 23.58
C PRO A 44 20.94 -40.00 24.05
N ALA A 45 21.13 -41.15 24.67
CA ALA A 45 22.45 -41.65 25.05
C ALA A 45 23.21 -42.10 23.79
N TYR A 46 24.28 -41.40 23.44
CA TYR A 46 25.24 -41.85 22.42
C TYR A 46 26.30 -42.75 23.07
N ALA A 47 26.51 -43.93 22.49
CA ALA A 47 27.61 -44.83 22.82
C ALA A 47 28.93 -44.26 22.29
N VAL A 48 29.96 -44.20 23.14
CA VAL A 48 31.33 -43.84 22.76
C VAL A 48 32.19 -45.10 22.71
N ASN A 49 32.86 -45.31 21.57
CA ASN A 49 34.01 -46.22 21.48
C ASN A 49 35.28 -45.38 21.69
N PRO A 50 36.24 -45.81 22.51
CA PRO A 50 37.44 -45.01 22.74
C PRO A 50 38.40 -45.17 21.55
N VAL A 51 38.75 -44.04 20.93
CA VAL A 51 39.94 -43.91 20.09
C VAL A 51 40.83 -42.84 20.74
N GLU A 52 42.11 -43.16 20.84
CA GLU A 52 43.14 -42.51 21.64
C GLU A 52 43.36 -41.02 21.31
N VAL A 53 43.68 -40.25 22.35
CA VAL A 53 43.85 -38.79 22.33
C VAL A 53 45.30 -38.44 21.98
N VAL A 54 45.51 -37.57 20.98
CA VAL A 54 46.77 -36.82 20.83
C VAL A 54 46.57 -35.43 21.44
N ASN A 55 47.36 -35.14 22.48
CA ASN A 55 47.31 -33.90 23.27
C ASN A 55 47.71 -32.66 22.46
N ASN A 56 46.82 -31.68 22.34
CA ASN A 56 47.18 -30.28 22.15
C ASN A 56 46.43 -29.43 23.19
N ALA A 57 47.17 -28.82 24.12
CA ALA A 57 46.62 -28.06 25.24
C ALA A 57 45.95 -26.74 24.80
N PRO A 58 44.79 -26.34 25.39
CA PRO A 58 44.16 -25.06 25.09
C PRO A 58 44.85 -23.88 25.79
N LEU A 59 44.97 -22.76 25.08
CA LEU A 59 45.45 -21.47 25.60
C LEU A 59 44.40 -20.88 26.55
N ALA A 60 44.71 -20.76 27.84
CA ALA A 60 43.85 -20.11 28.82
C ALA A 60 44.30 -18.67 29.09
N SER A 61 43.43 -17.67 28.88
CA SER A 61 43.59 -16.33 29.46
C SER A 61 42.77 -16.24 30.75
N SER A 62 43.38 -15.75 31.84
CA SER A 62 42.70 -15.62 33.14
C SER A 62 42.68 -14.16 33.60
N ILE A 63 41.47 -13.60 33.74
CA ILE A 63 41.20 -12.45 34.60
C ILE A 63 39.95 -12.82 35.40
N GLY A 64 40.12 -13.09 36.69
CA GLY A 64 39.03 -13.20 37.68
C GLY A 64 38.04 -14.37 37.49
N ALA A 65 38.32 -15.50 38.12
CA ALA A 65 37.41 -16.58 38.54
C ALA A 65 36.39 -17.18 37.53
N GLN A 66 36.39 -16.81 36.25
CA GLN A 66 35.55 -17.44 35.22
C GLN A 66 36.41 -17.79 34.00
N SER A 67 36.74 -19.08 33.85
CA SER A 67 37.39 -19.59 32.63
C SER A 67 36.32 -20.07 31.64
N VAL A 68 36.20 -19.41 30.49
CA VAL A 68 35.40 -19.90 29.36
C VAL A 68 36.32 -20.78 28.50
N GLN A 69 36.08 -22.08 28.51
CA GLN A 69 36.77 -23.05 27.63
C GLN A 69 35.97 -23.17 26.33
N VAL A 70 36.58 -22.81 25.20
CA VAL A 70 36.01 -23.03 23.87
C VAL A 70 36.58 -24.33 23.32
N SER A 71 35.72 -25.33 23.08
CA SER A 71 36.12 -26.61 22.50
C SER A 71 36.73 -26.41 21.10
N ALA A 72 37.83 -27.11 20.81
CA ALA A 72 38.53 -27.04 19.52
C ALA A 72 37.70 -27.57 18.33
N ASP A 73 36.59 -28.29 18.60
CA ASP A 73 35.62 -28.75 17.60
C ASP A 73 34.51 -27.73 17.27
N ALA A 74 34.60 -26.50 17.77
CA ALA A 74 33.74 -25.41 17.32
C ALA A 74 34.13 -25.01 15.89
N LEU A 75 33.63 -25.75 14.89
CA LEU A 75 33.64 -25.28 13.51
C LEU A 75 32.97 -23.90 13.49
N PRO A 76 33.61 -22.86 12.92
CA PRO A 76 32.95 -21.58 12.79
C PRO A 76 31.72 -21.82 11.92
N ALA A 77 30.53 -21.72 12.50
CA ALA A 77 29.33 -21.55 11.72
C ALA A 77 29.60 -20.33 10.85
N ALA A 78 29.77 -20.55 9.54
CA ALA A 78 29.91 -19.47 8.60
C ALA A 78 28.65 -18.63 8.76
N ALA A 79 28.80 -17.48 9.43
CA ALA A 79 27.73 -16.52 9.53
C ALA A 79 27.46 -16.08 8.09
N VAL A 80 26.44 -16.69 7.49
CA VAL A 80 25.76 -16.13 6.32
C VAL A 80 25.15 -14.84 6.85
N ARG A 81 25.95 -13.78 6.81
CA ARG A 81 25.47 -12.43 6.97
C ARG A 81 24.73 -12.16 5.69
N ASP A 82 23.41 -12.21 5.76
CA ASP A 82 22.54 -11.78 4.68
C ASP A 82 23.10 -10.47 4.11
N THR A 83 23.39 -10.49 2.81
CA THR A 83 23.88 -9.35 2.04
C THR A 83 22.77 -8.30 1.96
N PHE A 84 22.56 -7.56 3.04
CA PHE A 84 21.82 -6.31 3.01
C PHE A 84 22.72 -5.28 2.34
N THR A 85 22.45 -5.00 1.06
CA THR A 85 23.03 -3.84 0.38
C THR A 85 22.55 -2.58 1.12
N ALA A 86 23.49 -1.80 1.63
CA ALA A 86 23.19 -0.49 2.19
C ALA A 86 22.64 0.40 1.06
N THR A 87 21.47 0.99 1.27
CA THR A 87 20.90 2.03 0.41
C THR A 87 21.99 3.04 0.10
N THR A 88 22.32 3.21 -1.18
CA THR A 88 23.43 4.09 -1.54
C THR A 88 23.06 5.53 -1.20
N PRO A 89 24.04 6.42 -0.95
CA PRO A 89 23.77 7.83 -0.74
C PRO A 89 22.96 8.46 -1.89
N GLU A 90 23.16 7.96 -3.12
CA GLU A 90 22.42 8.37 -4.32
C GLU A 90 20.97 7.92 -4.28
N GLU A 91 20.70 6.68 -3.88
CA GLU A 91 19.34 6.14 -3.74
C GLU A 91 18.60 6.85 -2.60
N LEU A 92 19.29 7.16 -1.49
CA LEU A 92 18.73 7.96 -0.41
C LEU A 92 18.47 9.42 -0.84
N ALA A 93 19.36 10.02 -1.62
CA ALA A 93 19.18 11.36 -2.14
C ALA A 93 18.05 11.42 -3.17
N ALA A 94 17.93 10.44 -4.05
CA ALA A 94 16.83 10.29 -4.99
C ALA A 94 15.49 10.10 -4.26
N THR A 95 15.47 9.26 -3.23
CA THR A 95 14.27 9.06 -2.38
C THR A 95 13.90 10.33 -1.64
N LYS A 96 14.89 11.07 -1.09
CA LYS A 96 14.64 12.36 -0.42
C LYS A 96 14.21 13.46 -1.38
N ALA A 97 14.76 13.51 -2.60
CA ALA A 97 14.37 14.46 -3.63
C ALA A 97 12.95 14.15 -4.15
N ALA A 98 12.64 12.87 -4.36
CA ALA A 98 11.29 12.42 -4.67
C ALA A 98 10.32 12.75 -3.52
N ALA A 99 10.70 12.48 -2.27
CA ALA A 99 9.92 12.83 -1.09
C ALA A 99 9.76 14.35 -0.91
N ALA A 100 10.76 15.15 -1.29
CA ALA A 100 10.68 16.61 -1.26
C ALA A 100 9.78 17.16 -2.38
N LEU A 101 9.83 16.58 -3.58
CA LEU A 101 8.92 16.90 -4.67
C LEU A 101 7.47 16.49 -4.33
N ALA A 102 7.30 15.30 -3.77
CA ALA A 102 6.05 14.85 -3.18
C ALA A 102 5.53 15.77 -2.07
N ALA A 103 6.41 16.23 -1.18
CA ALA A 103 6.06 17.16 -0.11
C ALA A 103 5.76 18.57 -0.62
N SER A 104 6.31 18.96 -1.77
CA SER A 104 6.00 20.22 -2.44
C SER A 104 4.67 20.17 -3.20
N TYR A 105 4.15 18.98 -3.48
CA TYR A 105 2.88 18.82 -4.15
C TYR A 105 1.72 19.12 -3.20
N VAL A 106 0.89 20.08 -3.60
CA VAL A 106 -0.29 20.50 -2.84
C VAL A 106 -1.53 19.98 -3.55
N TYR A 107 -2.18 18.98 -2.94
CA TYR A 107 -3.54 18.60 -3.31
C TYR A 107 -4.45 19.81 -3.13
N ARG A 108 -5.14 20.24 -4.20
CA ARG A 108 -6.12 21.32 -4.13
C ARG A 108 -7.52 20.72 -4.14
N ASP A 109 -8.20 20.82 -3.01
CA ASP A 109 -9.59 20.38 -2.84
C ASP A 109 -10.49 21.09 -3.88
N PRO A 110 -11.17 20.35 -4.77
CA PRO A 110 -11.97 20.94 -5.84
C PRO A 110 -13.29 21.60 -5.38
N GLY A 111 -13.62 21.53 -4.09
CA GLY A 111 -14.91 22.00 -3.57
C GLY A 111 -16.06 21.03 -3.86
N PRO A 112 -17.31 21.36 -3.48
CA PRO A 112 -18.40 20.39 -3.44
C PRO A 112 -18.99 20.15 -4.85
N THR A 113 -18.52 19.11 -5.53
CA THR A 113 -19.23 18.46 -6.65
C THR A 113 -19.88 17.16 -6.17
N GLN A 114 -21.00 16.77 -6.79
CA GLN A 114 -21.70 15.52 -6.44
C GLN A 114 -20.75 14.32 -6.54
N ALA A 115 -20.58 13.61 -5.42
CA ALA A 115 -19.79 12.40 -5.27
C ALA A 115 -18.28 12.48 -5.65
N GLY A 116 -17.72 13.68 -5.86
CA GLY A 116 -16.30 13.87 -6.19
C GLY A 116 -15.94 13.78 -7.68
N ASP A 117 -16.93 13.68 -8.57
CA ASP A 117 -16.75 13.77 -10.02
C ASP A 117 -16.89 15.23 -10.50
N ASP A 118 -15.76 15.90 -10.62
CA ASP A 118 -15.60 17.29 -11.02
C ASP A 118 -14.98 17.45 -12.41
N TYR A 119 -14.84 16.34 -13.14
CA TYR A 119 -14.29 16.33 -14.48
C TYR A 119 -15.23 17.09 -15.45
N PRO A 120 -14.74 18.11 -16.18
CA PRO A 120 -15.61 19.06 -16.89
C PRO A 120 -16.20 18.53 -18.21
N TRP A 121 -15.64 17.45 -18.76
CA TRP A 121 -15.97 16.96 -20.11
C TRP A 121 -16.69 15.61 -20.09
N ARG A 122 -17.50 15.38 -19.06
CA ARG A 122 -18.33 14.18 -18.89
C ARG A 122 -19.24 13.97 -20.10
N GLY A 123 -19.17 12.79 -20.72
CA GLY A 123 -20.01 12.40 -21.85
C GLY A 123 -19.66 13.09 -23.18
N MET A 124 -18.52 13.77 -23.28
CA MET A 124 -18.02 14.30 -24.56
C MET A 124 -17.28 13.20 -25.34
N GLU A 125 -17.17 13.37 -26.66
CA GLU A 125 -16.49 12.44 -27.57
C GLU A 125 -15.34 13.12 -28.31
N GLY A 126 -14.37 12.32 -28.76
CA GLY A 126 -13.16 12.81 -29.44
C GLY A 126 -12.04 13.20 -28.47
N LEU A 127 -11.17 14.11 -28.91
CA LEU A 127 -10.02 14.58 -28.13
C LEU A 127 -10.38 15.79 -27.28
N SER A 128 -9.92 15.78 -26.03
CA SER A 128 -9.93 16.94 -25.15
C SER A 128 -8.93 18.01 -25.57
N PRO A 129 -8.99 19.22 -24.97
CA PRO A 129 -7.92 20.20 -25.11
C PRO A 129 -6.55 19.71 -24.65
N LEU A 130 -6.49 18.66 -23.81
CA LEU A 130 -5.26 17.98 -23.39
C LEU A 130 -4.75 16.99 -24.43
N ARG A 131 -5.52 16.78 -25.51
CA ARG A 131 -5.23 15.88 -26.65
C ARG A 131 -5.20 14.39 -26.26
N TYR A 132 -5.88 14.03 -25.19
CA TYR A 132 -6.28 12.65 -24.90
C TYR A 132 -7.76 12.47 -25.24
N TYR A 133 -8.22 11.22 -25.39
CA TYR A 133 -9.64 10.96 -25.62
C TYR A 133 -10.46 11.26 -24.35
N TYR A 134 -11.56 11.98 -24.51
CA TYR A 134 -12.43 12.32 -23.38
C TYR A 134 -12.88 11.07 -22.62
N GLY A 135 -12.92 11.18 -21.30
CA GLY A 135 -13.44 10.12 -20.44
C GLY A 135 -12.53 8.91 -20.30
N GLU A 136 -11.34 8.93 -20.93
CA GLU A 136 -10.30 7.93 -20.69
C GLU A 136 -9.52 8.23 -19.41
N CYS A 137 -8.91 7.18 -18.84
CA CYS A 137 -8.10 7.28 -17.63
C CYS A 137 -6.98 8.33 -17.75
N VAL A 138 -6.31 8.37 -18.91
CA VAL A 138 -5.22 9.28 -19.22
C VAL A 138 -5.67 10.74 -19.28
N ASP A 139 -6.87 11.01 -19.81
CA ASP A 139 -7.39 12.37 -19.93
C ASP A 139 -7.81 12.93 -18.58
N PHE A 140 -8.51 12.12 -17.78
CA PHE A 140 -8.91 12.48 -16.43
C PHE A 140 -7.70 12.78 -15.54
N VAL A 141 -6.67 11.92 -15.57
CA VAL A 141 -5.46 12.13 -14.76
C VAL A 141 -4.70 13.37 -15.23
N ALA A 142 -4.52 13.56 -16.55
CA ALA A 142 -3.88 14.77 -17.07
C ALA A 142 -4.64 16.03 -16.66
N TRP A 143 -5.98 15.99 -16.67
CA TRP A 143 -6.81 17.08 -16.20
C TRP A 143 -6.62 17.38 -14.70
N ARG A 144 -6.62 16.33 -13.85
CA ARG A 144 -6.37 16.48 -12.40
C ARG A 144 -5.02 17.14 -12.12
N LEU A 145 -3.97 16.70 -12.80
CA LEU A 145 -2.64 17.29 -12.67
C LEU A 145 -2.66 18.79 -12.97
N ASN A 146 -3.28 19.19 -14.08
CA ASN A 146 -3.41 20.60 -14.44
C ASN A 146 -4.23 21.40 -13.43
N ARG A 147 -5.39 20.88 -13.01
CA ARG A 147 -6.26 21.52 -12.01
C ARG A 147 -5.48 21.81 -10.72
N ASP A 148 -4.71 20.85 -10.24
CA ASP A 148 -3.97 20.98 -8.98
C ASP A 148 -2.81 21.96 -9.07
N ALA A 149 -2.21 22.11 -10.26
CA ALA A 149 -1.29 23.20 -10.54
C ALA A 149 -1.97 24.54 -10.86
N GLY A 150 -3.31 24.62 -10.77
CA GLY A 150 -4.08 25.85 -10.95
C GLY A 150 -4.46 26.19 -12.39
N TYR A 151 -4.30 25.25 -13.32
CA TYR A 151 -4.64 25.44 -14.73
C TYR A 151 -6.04 24.86 -15.03
N THR A 152 -7.02 25.73 -15.26
CA THR A 152 -8.39 25.37 -15.70
C THR A 152 -8.64 25.74 -17.18
N GLY A 153 -7.55 25.96 -17.92
CA GLY A 153 -7.45 26.49 -19.28
C GLY A 153 -6.03 27.06 -19.44
N PRO A 154 -5.65 27.53 -20.65
CA PRO A 154 -4.57 26.86 -21.39
C PRO A 154 -3.69 25.95 -20.52
N PHE A 155 -3.85 24.66 -20.72
CA PHE A 155 -3.26 23.64 -19.85
C PHE A 155 -1.73 23.63 -19.91
N LYS A 156 -1.08 23.53 -18.75
CA LYS A 156 0.38 23.40 -18.64
C LYS A 156 0.84 22.06 -19.17
N TRP A 157 0.11 20.99 -18.86
CA TRP A 157 0.43 19.64 -19.30
C TRP A 157 -0.61 19.12 -20.26
N ASP A 158 -0.20 18.83 -21.49
CA ASP A 158 -1.01 18.13 -22.47
C ASP A 158 -0.23 16.91 -22.99
N TRP A 159 -0.83 16.11 -23.85
CA TRP A 159 -0.17 14.96 -24.45
C TRP A 159 1.22 15.27 -25.04
N GLY A 160 1.41 16.47 -25.61
CA GLY A 160 2.65 16.86 -26.27
C GLY A 160 3.82 17.07 -25.33
N ASN A 161 3.59 17.33 -24.04
CA ASN A 161 4.65 17.58 -23.07
C ASN A 161 4.56 16.75 -21.78
N LEU A 162 3.45 16.07 -21.54
CA LEU A 162 3.25 15.16 -20.40
C LEU A 162 3.65 13.73 -20.77
N THR A 163 3.21 13.27 -21.95
CA THR A 163 3.53 11.93 -22.47
C THR A 163 3.80 11.96 -23.99
N PRO A 164 4.80 12.72 -24.46
CA PRO A 164 5.11 12.82 -25.88
C PRO A 164 5.40 11.44 -26.49
N GLY A 165 4.76 11.12 -27.62
CA GLY A 165 4.90 9.82 -28.28
C GLY A 165 4.18 8.65 -27.57
N GLY A 166 3.45 8.93 -26.49
CA GLY A 166 2.72 7.95 -25.69
C GLY A 166 1.29 8.41 -25.40
N GLY A 167 0.28 7.80 -26.05
CA GLY A 167 -1.14 8.13 -25.81
C GLY A 167 -1.83 7.22 -24.79
N SER A 168 -1.13 6.16 -24.36
CA SER A 168 -1.67 5.08 -23.53
C SER A 168 -1.02 5.09 -22.15
N ALA A 169 -1.77 4.68 -21.14
CA ALA A 169 -1.30 4.58 -19.75
C ALA A 169 0.03 3.80 -19.60
N SER A 170 0.24 2.75 -20.39
CA SER A 170 1.48 1.95 -20.41
C SER A 170 2.76 2.75 -20.71
N SER A 171 2.65 3.90 -21.38
CA SER A 171 3.79 4.75 -21.75
C SER A 171 4.12 5.84 -20.72
N TRP A 172 3.28 6.04 -19.70
CA TRP A 172 3.42 7.14 -18.76
C TRP A 172 4.69 7.01 -17.91
N THR A 173 5.00 5.80 -17.42
CA THR A 173 6.22 5.57 -16.64
C THR A 173 7.48 5.90 -17.46
N SER A 174 7.54 5.49 -18.73
CA SER A 174 8.67 5.83 -19.61
C SER A 174 8.74 7.32 -19.93
N ALA A 175 7.60 8.01 -20.08
CA ALA A 175 7.58 9.45 -20.29
C ALA A 175 8.16 10.18 -19.07
N TRP A 176 7.74 9.80 -17.85
CA TRP A 176 8.31 10.37 -16.62
C TRP A 176 9.83 10.21 -16.54
N TYR A 177 10.34 9.02 -16.87
CA TYR A 177 11.79 8.81 -16.96
C TYR A 177 12.45 9.68 -18.02
N ALA A 178 11.85 9.83 -19.22
CA ALA A 178 12.37 10.66 -20.29
C ALA A 178 12.42 12.16 -19.90
N HIS A 179 11.47 12.61 -19.08
CA HIS A 179 11.46 13.95 -18.52
C HIS A 179 12.45 14.14 -17.35
N GLY A 180 13.00 13.07 -16.78
CA GLY A 180 13.77 13.11 -15.53
C GLY A 180 12.90 13.41 -14.31
N TRP A 181 11.60 13.14 -14.37
CA TRP A 181 10.67 13.32 -13.26
C TRP A 181 10.66 12.11 -12.32
N PRO A 182 10.32 12.29 -11.03
CA PRO A 182 10.42 11.20 -10.07
C PRO A 182 9.39 10.10 -10.32
N VAL A 183 9.87 8.86 -10.28
CA VAL A 183 9.08 7.64 -10.23
C VAL A 183 9.41 6.93 -8.92
N SER A 184 8.38 6.49 -8.19
CA SER A 184 8.51 5.97 -6.83
C SER A 184 7.57 4.79 -6.58
N SER A 185 7.90 3.97 -5.59
CA SER A 185 7.00 2.95 -5.01
C SER A 185 6.21 3.48 -3.81
N THR A 186 6.47 4.72 -3.38
CA THR A 186 5.80 5.35 -2.24
C THR A 186 4.61 6.19 -2.71
N PRO A 187 3.38 5.89 -2.26
CA PRO A 187 2.21 6.68 -2.64
C PRO A 187 2.22 8.07 -1.99
N VAL A 188 1.76 9.06 -2.74
CA VAL A 188 1.62 10.44 -2.27
C VAL A 188 0.33 10.99 -2.87
N ALA A 189 -0.42 11.79 -2.10
CA ALA A 189 -1.59 12.49 -2.62
C ALA A 189 -1.23 13.30 -3.88
N GLY A 190 -2.06 13.17 -4.90
CA GLY A 190 -1.96 13.65 -6.27
C GLY A 190 -0.76 13.22 -7.11
N ALA A 191 -0.05 12.18 -6.67
CA ALA A 191 0.71 11.37 -7.61
C ALA A 191 -0.21 10.66 -8.61
N VAL A 192 0.38 10.22 -9.72
CA VAL A 192 -0.27 9.31 -10.67
C VAL A 192 0.06 7.87 -10.29
N ALA A 193 -0.93 7.04 -10.03
CA ALA A 193 -0.77 5.62 -9.83
C ALA A 193 -0.88 4.89 -11.17
N VAL A 194 0.20 4.29 -11.65
CA VAL A 194 0.21 3.35 -12.77
C VAL A 194 -0.13 1.97 -12.22
N THR A 195 -1.28 1.43 -12.64
CA THR A 195 -1.84 0.16 -12.14
C THR A 195 -2.06 -0.80 -13.30
N GLY A 196 -1.86 -2.11 -13.09
CA GLY A 196 -2.08 -3.11 -14.15
C GLY A 196 -1.36 -2.78 -15.46
N TYR A 197 -1.73 -3.44 -16.56
CA TYR A 197 -0.96 -3.30 -17.81
C TYR A 197 -1.27 -2.06 -18.65
N ASN A 198 -2.38 -1.36 -18.42
CA ASN A 198 -2.70 -0.17 -19.21
C ASN A 198 -3.69 0.77 -18.52
N HIS A 199 -3.43 1.11 -17.25
CA HIS A 199 -4.32 2.02 -16.53
C HIS A 199 -3.55 2.99 -15.63
N VAL A 200 -3.96 4.25 -15.65
CA VAL A 200 -3.50 5.28 -14.70
C VAL A 200 -4.67 5.79 -13.88
N ALA A 201 -4.39 6.09 -12.62
CA ALA A 201 -5.35 6.69 -11.71
C ALA A 201 -4.69 7.83 -10.94
N TYR A 202 -5.51 8.74 -10.45
CA TYR A 202 -5.06 9.84 -9.61
C TYR A 202 -5.08 9.41 -8.14
N VAL A 203 -4.00 9.60 -7.40
CA VAL A 203 -3.97 9.32 -5.97
C VAL A 203 -4.70 10.42 -5.22
N LYS A 204 -5.91 10.17 -4.73
CA LYS A 204 -6.63 11.17 -3.92
C LYS A 204 -6.01 11.34 -2.55
N GLN A 205 -5.75 10.22 -1.88
CA GLN A 205 -5.27 10.23 -0.50
C GLN A 205 -4.55 8.92 -0.17
N VAL A 206 -3.53 9.00 0.68
CA VAL A 206 -2.98 7.83 1.39
C VAL A 206 -3.69 7.71 2.74
N LEU A 207 -4.33 6.57 2.98
CA LEU A 207 -5.12 6.31 4.18
C LEU A 207 -4.21 5.99 5.38
N GLY A 208 -4.75 6.05 6.59
CA GLY A 208 -3.98 5.87 7.82
C GLY A 208 -3.35 4.48 7.99
N ASP A 209 -3.88 3.47 7.30
CA ASP A 209 -3.34 2.10 7.25
C ASP A 209 -2.30 1.90 6.12
N GLY A 210 -1.98 2.97 5.37
CA GLY A 210 -1.06 2.94 4.24
C GLY A 210 -1.69 2.49 2.92
N SER A 211 -2.97 2.13 2.89
CA SER A 211 -3.68 1.89 1.63
C SER A 211 -3.94 3.20 0.88
N VAL A 212 -4.24 3.11 -0.41
CA VAL A 212 -4.28 4.28 -1.30
C VAL A 212 -5.66 4.40 -1.93
N LEU A 213 -6.32 5.54 -1.68
CA LEU A 213 -7.57 5.89 -2.33
C LEU A 213 -7.28 6.54 -3.68
N LEU A 214 -7.75 5.90 -4.74
CA LEU A 214 -7.63 6.34 -6.12
C LEU A 214 -8.92 6.98 -6.62
N GLU A 215 -8.78 7.96 -7.49
CA GLU A 215 -9.82 8.49 -8.38
C GLU A 215 -9.43 8.17 -9.82
N GLU A 216 -10.37 7.72 -10.62
CA GLU A 216 -10.09 7.27 -11.99
C GLU A 216 -11.32 7.37 -12.89
N TYR A 217 -11.06 7.33 -14.20
CA TYR A 217 -12.06 7.23 -15.24
C TYR A 217 -11.83 5.97 -16.07
N ASN A 218 -12.90 5.44 -16.64
CA ASN A 218 -12.87 4.26 -17.50
C ASN A 218 -12.30 2.99 -16.83
N TYR A 219 -12.40 2.88 -15.50
CA TYR A 219 -12.01 1.69 -14.77
C TYR A 219 -13.25 0.82 -14.48
N GLY A 220 -13.38 -0.30 -15.19
CA GLY A 220 -14.49 -1.24 -15.03
C GLY A 220 -15.84 -0.77 -15.57
N ASN A 221 -16.01 0.53 -15.83
CA ASN A 221 -17.20 1.12 -16.45
C ASN A 221 -16.78 2.11 -17.54
N TYR A 222 -17.42 2.00 -18.72
CA TYR A 222 -17.09 2.83 -19.88
C TYR A 222 -17.26 4.32 -19.57
N HIS A 223 -16.19 5.10 -19.79
CA HIS A 223 -16.15 6.57 -19.71
C HIS A 223 -16.78 7.16 -18.43
N SER A 224 -16.65 6.44 -17.32
CA SER A 224 -17.30 6.79 -16.05
C SER A 224 -16.28 6.99 -14.95
N TYR A 225 -16.58 7.92 -14.04
CA TYR A 225 -15.82 8.14 -12.82
C TYR A 225 -15.96 6.97 -11.84
N GLY A 226 -14.87 6.67 -11.14
CA GLY A 226 -14.84 5.72 -10.05
C GLY A 226 -13.79 6.07 -8.99
N GLN A 227 -13.97 5.46 -7.82
CA GLN A 227 -12.96 5.43 -6.76
C GLN A 227 -12.71 3.99 -6.33
N ARG A 228 -11.47 3.67 -5.98
CA ARG A 228 -11.13 2.40 -5.36
C ARG A 228 -9.97 2.55 -4.38
N VAL A 229 -9.90 1.65 -3.42
CA VAL A 229 -8.77 1.53 -2.50
C VAL A 229 -7.87 0.39 -2.98
N ILE A 230 -6.57 0.65 -3.08
CA ILE A 230 -5.55 -0.34 -3.43
C ILE A 230 -4.50 -0.47 -2.33
N SER A 231 -3.77 -1.58 -2.32
CA SER A 231 -2.55 -1.70 -1.52
C SER A 231 -1.45 -0.80 -2.11
N ALA A 232 -0.67 -0.11 -1.26
CA ALA A 232 0.41 0.76 -1.71
C ALA A 232 1.39 0.07 -2.68
N GLY A 233 1.70 -1.21 -2.44
CA GLY A 233 2.64 -1.98 -3.27
C GLY A 233 2.06 -2.47 -4.61
N SER A 234 0.81 -2.15 -4.95
CA SER A 234 0.16 -2.62 -6.18
C SER A 234 0.25 -1.64 -7.35
N ALA A 235 0.93 -0.51 -7.18
CA ALA A 235 1.09 0.51 -8.20
C ALA A 235 2.51 1.09 -8.21
N THR A 236 2.89 1.66 -9.35
CA THR A 236 4.04 2.57 -9.46
C THR A 236 3.51 4.01 -9.42
N TYR A 237 4.15 4.89 -8.67
CA TYR A 237 3.72 6.27 -8.49
C TYR A 237 4.61 7.23 -9.26
N LEU A 238 4.00 8.01 -10.16
CA LEU A 238 4.65 9.06 -10.91
C LEU A 238 4.37 10.39 -10.22
N TYR A 239 5.40 11.09 -9.78
CA TYR A 239 5.22 12.33 -9.04
C TYR A 239 5.05 13.50 -9.99
N PRO A 240 4.04 14.35 -9.77
CA PRO A 240 3.78 15.49 -10.62
C PRO A 240 4.99 16.40 -10.68
N PRO A 241 5.30 16.96 -11.86
CA PRO A 241 6.34 17.97 -11.99
C PRO A 241 5.97 19.26 -11.26
N GLY A 242 7.00 19.93 -10.71
CA GLY A 242 6.88 21.23 -10.04
C GLY A 242 6.50 22.41 -10.94
#